data_AF-I3THQ5-F1
#
_entry.id   AF-I3THQ5-F1
#
_cell.length_a   1.000
_cell.length_b   1.000
_cell.length_c   1.000
_cell.angle_alpha   90.00
_cell.angle_beta   90.00
_cell.angle_gamma   90.00
#
_symmetry.space_group_name_H-M   'P 1'
#
loop_
_entity.id
_entity.type
_entity.pdbx_description
1 polymer ?
#
loop_
_entity_poly.entity_id
_entity_poly.type
_entity_poly.pdbx_seq_one_letter_code
_entity_poly.pdbx_strand_id
1 'polypeptide(L)'
;MNGAQDLGGMMGFGPIGIEVNEPVFHAPWEARALAVTLAIGFLGRWSIDEARHARESLPPPVYLTSSYYEIWLRGLEKLMVRHGLATVAEFETGVPDPAAPALPADLKPAPDAPQAAAILARGASARREGGGHPARFRAGDRVKVRDINTLAHTRAPRYVRGRVGTIERLHGDFVLPDAAAARRGEDPQPCYAVRFAARDLWGETAHPNDCVHADLWDDYLEPA
;
A
#
# COMPACT_ATOMS: atom_id res chain seq x y z
N MET A 1 8.51 -4.29 -5.44
CA MET A 1 8.47 -3.42 -6.62
C MET A 1 9.35 -2.20 -6.41
N ASN A 2 10.24 -1.90 -7.35
CA ASN A 2 11.07 -0.68 -7.32
C ASN A 2 10.43 0.40 -8.21
N GLY A 3 9.24 0.85 -7.81
CA GLY A 3 8.43 1.80 -8.58
C GLY A 3 8.60 3.25 -8.12
N ALA A 4 7.83 4.15 -8.75
CA ALA A 4 7.86 5.59 -8.47
C ALA A 4 7.38 5.98 -7.07
N GLN A 5 6.61 5.11 -6.42
CA GLN A 5 6.12 5.30 -5.05
C GLN A 5 7.20 5.20 -3.97
N ASP A 6 8.31 4.49 -4.25
CA ASP A 6 9.29 4.11 -3.23
C ASP A 6 10.39 5.17 -3.12
N LEU A 7 10.01 6.38 -2.71
CA LEU A 7 10.85 7.57 -2.80
C LEU A 7 11.86 7.75 -1.66
N GLY A 8 11.88 6.86 -0.66
CA GLY A 8 12.72 7.01 0.53
C GLY A 8 14.20 7.14 0.18
N GLY A 9 14.81 8.27 0.54
CA GLY A 9 16.23 8.58 0.27
C GLY A 9 16.52 9.13 -1.13
N MET A 10 15.52 9.28 -2.00
CA MET A 10 15.72 9.89 -3.32
C MET A 10 15.86 11.42 -3.23
N MET A 11 16.65 11.98 -4.14
CA MET A 11 16.92 13.42 -4.25
C MET A 11 16.30 14.00 -5.52
N GLY A 12 16.18 15.33 -5.58
CA GLY A 12 15.76 16.05 -6.79
C GLY A 12 14.28 16.43 -6.86
N PHE A 13 13.51 16.27 -5.79
CA PHE A 13 12.08 16.62 -5.73
C PHE A 13 11.79 18.09 -5.40
N GLY A 14 12.82 18.87 -5.05
CA GLY A 14 12.64 20.26 -4.63
C GLY A 14 12.07 20.39 -3.20
N PRO A 15 11.70 21.61 -2.78
CA PRO A 15 11.12 21.86 -1.46
C PRO A 15 9.68 21.36 -1.34
N ILE A 16 9.24 21.09 -0.11
CA ILE A 16 7.85 20.73 0.19
C ILE A 16 6.96 21.97 0.03
N GLY A 17 5.98 21.93 -0.86
CA GLY A 17 4.95 22.96 -1.01
C GLY A 17 3.85 22.79 0.03
N ILE A 18 3.94 23.51 1.15
CA ILE A 18 2.90 23.51 2.20
C ILE A 18 1.88 24.60 1.87
N GLU A 19 0.63 24.22 1.65
CA GLU A 19 -0.48 25.15 1.43
C GLU A 19 -1.09 25.61 2.76
N VAL A 20 -1.25 26.93 2.93
CA VAL A 20 -1.91 27.50 4.11
C VAL A 20 -3.43 27.37 3.92
N ASN A 21 -4.12 26.78 4.90
CA ASN A 21 -5.56 26.49 4.83
C ASN A 21 -5.96 25.58 3.66
N GLU A 22 -5.13 24.58 3.36
CA GLU A 22 -5.41 23.56 2.35
C GLU A 22 -6.82 22.97 2.53
N PRO A 23 -7.69 23.00 1.51
CA PRO A 23 -9.01 22.39 1.59
C PRO A 23 -8.89 20.87 1.59
N VAL A 24 -9.90 20.17 2.13
CA VAL A 24 -9.95 18.69 2.07
C VAL A 24 -9.98 18.19 0.62
N PHE A 25 -10.62 18.93 -0.27
CA PHE A 25 -10.69 18.67 -1.70
C PHE A 25 -10.49 19.98 -2.46
N HIS A 26 -9.52 20.04 -3.37
CA HIS A 26 -9.23 21.18 -4.23
C HIS A 26 -10.26 21.32 -5.36
N ALA A 27 -10.95 20.24 -5.70
CA ALA A 27 -12.01 20.25 -6.71
C ALA A 27 -13.13 19.24 -6.41
N PRO A 28 -14.38 19.50 -6.89
CA PRO A 28 -15.51 18.59 -6.64
C PRO A 28 -15.29 17.14 -7.12
N TRP A 29 -14.45 16.94 -8.14
CA TRP A 29 -14.17 15.60 -8.67
C TRP A 29 -13.34 14.75 -7.71
N GLU A 30 -12.54 15.36 -6.83
CA GLU A 30 -11.68 14.64 -5.88
C GLU A 30 -12.51 13.93 -4.80
N ALA A 31 -13.55 14.61 -4.29
CA ALA A 31 -14.51 14.00 -3.38
C ALA A 31 -15.23 12.81 -4.06
N ARG A 32 -15.57 12.96 -5.34
CA ARG A 32 -16.18 11.88 -6.13
C ARG A 32 -15.21 10.73 -6.36
N ALA A 33 -13.94 11.02 -6.65
CA ALA A 33 -12.89 10.03 -6.85
C ALA A 33 -12.68 9.17 -5.61
N LEU A 34 -12.62 9.78 -4.43
CA LEU A 34 -12.58 9.06 -3.16
C LEU A 34 -13.84 8.20 -2.98
N ALA A 35 -15.03 8.81 -3.13
CA ALA A 35 -16.31 8.14 -2.89
C ALA A 35 -16.50 6.91 -3.80
N VAL A 36 -16.23 7.03 -5.11
CA VAL A 36 -16.37 5.92 -6.05
C VAL A 36 -15.33 4.83 -5.79
N THR A 37 -14.09 5.20 -5.44
CA THR A 37 -13.05 4.21 -5.10
C THR A 37 -13.46 3.37 -3.89
N LEU A 38 -14.02 4.00 -2.86
CA LEU A 38 -14.52 3.31 -1.68
C LEU A 38 -15.75 2.44 -2.00
N ALA A 39 -16.73 3.00 -2.72
CA ALA A 39 -17.95 2.29 -3.11
C ALA A 39 -17.66 1.00 -3.89
N ILE A 40 -16.77 1.07 -4.88
CA ILE A 40 -16.39 -0.09 -5.69
C ILE A 40 -15.50 -1.05 -4.88
N GLY A 41 -14.65 -0.55 -3.97
CA GLY A 41 -13.90 -1.39 -3.04
C GLY A 41 -14.78 -2.29 -2.17
N PHE A 42 -15.99 -1.83 -1.81
CA PHE A 42 -16.95 -2.63 -1.04
C PHE A 42 -17.50 -3.85 -1.79
N LEU A 43 -17.37 -3.91 -3.12
CA LEU A 43 -17.76 -5.09 -3.90
C LEU A 43 -16.90 -6.33 -3.58
N GLY A 44 -15.79 -6.15 -2.85
CA GLY A 44 -15.04 -7.24 -2.23
C GLY A 44 -14.15 -8.04 -3.18
N ARG A 45 -13.78 -7.47 -4.33
CA ARG A 45 -12.98 -8.15 -5.37
C ARG A 45 -11.48 -8.14 -5.10
N TRP A 46 -10.98 -7.16 -4.36
CA TRP A 46 -9.56 -6.98 -4.07
C TRP A 46 -9.32 -6.59 -2.60
N SER A 47 -8.10 -6.84 -2.14
CA SER A 47 -7.59 -6.36 -0.85
C SER A 47 -7.08 -4.92 -0.97
N ILE A 48 -6.85 -4.26 0.17
CA ILE A 48 -6.18 -2.95 0.20
C ILE A 48 -4.75 -3.04 -0.38
N ASP A 49 -4.09 -4.18 -0.22
CA ASP A 49 -2.72 -4.39 -0.69
C ASP A 49 -2.67 -4.57 -2.21
N GLU A 50 -3.64 -5.27 -2.80
CA GLU A 50 -3.80 -5.30 -4.25
C GLU A 50 -4.12 -3.90 -4.80
N ALA A 51 -4.96 -3.12 -4.09
CA ALA A 51 -5.28 -1.76 -4.49
C ALA A 51 -4.06 -0.82 -4.44
N ARG A 52 -3.19 -0.96 -3.43
CA ARG A 52 -1.89 -0.27 -3.38
C ARG A 52 -1.04 -0.70 -4.57
N HIS A 53 -0.88 -2.00 -4.79
CA HIS A 53 -0.11 -2.52 -5.91
C HIS A 53 -0.58 -1.98 -7.28
N ALA A 54 -1.89 -1.83 -7.48
CA ALA A 54 -2.43 -1.24 -8.70
C ALA A 54 -1.94 0.20 -8.92
N ARG A 55 -1.94 1.04 -7.88
CA ARG A 55 -1.42 2.42 -7.91
C ARG A 55 0.09 2.47 -8.10
N GLU A 56 0.79 1.60 -7.38
CA GLU A 56 2.25 1.46 -7.43
C GLU A 56 2.75 1.00 -8.81
N SER A 57 1.92 0.24 -9.53
CA SER A 57 2.23 -0.27 -10.87
C SER A 57 1.97 0.73 -12.00
N LEU A 58 1.64 1.98 -11.69
CA LEU A 58 1.52 3.04 -12.69
C LEU A 58 2.90 3.36 -13.29
N PRO A 59 2.99 3.71 -14.58
CA PRO A 59 4.24 4.16 -15.17
C PRO A 59 4.83 5.35 -14.38
N PRO A 60 6.15 5.40 -14.11
CA PRO A 60 6.72 6.45 -13.27
C PRO A 60 6.41 7.89 -13.69
N PRO A 61 6.43 8.26 -15.00
CA PRO A 61 6.03 9.60 -15.42
C PRO A 61 4.58 9.90 -15.04
N VAL A 62 3.67 8.94 -15.22
CA VAL A 62 2.25 9.10 -14.87
C VAL A 62 2.08 9.25 -13.36
N TYR A 63 2.72 8.40 -12.55
CA TYR A 63 2.60 8.45 -11.09
C TYR A 63 3.10 9.80 -10.54
N LEU A 64 4.28 10.24 -10.95
CA LEU A 64 4.93 11.44 -10.38
C LEU A 64 4.30 12.75 -10.84
N THR A 65 3.57 12.77 -11.96
CA THR A 65 2.88 13.97 -12.46
C THR A 65 1.37 13.95 -12.22
N SER A 66 0.82 12.86 -11.68
CA SER A 66 -0.61 12.79 -11.34
C SER A 66 -0.85 13.44 -9.98
N SER A 67 -1.98 14.11 -9.81
CA SER A 67 -2.46 14.52 -8.49
C SER A 67 -2.81 13.29 -7.63
N TYR A 68 -2.97 13.50 -6.33
CA TYR A 68 -3.24 12.41 -5.39
C TYR A 68 -4.46 11.59 -5.81
N TYR A 69 -5.59 12.24 -6.13
CA TYR A 69 -6.81 11.54 -6.49
C TYR A 69 -6.81 11.00 -7.93
N GLU A 70 -5.97 11.52 -8.82
CA GLU A 70 -5.74 10.90 -10.14
C GLU A 70 -5.05 9.53 -9.99
N ILE A 71 -4.08 9.39 -9.08
CA ILE A 71 -3.45 8.10 -8.79
C ILE A 71 -4.49 7.09 -8.30
N TRP A 72 -5.46 7.52 -7.49
CA TRP A 72 -6.54 6.68 -7.00
C TRP A 72 -7.45 6.19 -8.13
N LEU A 73 -7.91 7.10 -9.00
CA LEU A 73 -8.77 6.76 -10.14
C LEU A 73 -8.08 5.81 -11.11
N ARG A 74 -6.83 6.08 -11.49
CA ARG A 74 -6.07 5.21 -12.40
C ARG A 74 -5.84 3.82 -11.81
N GLY A 75 -5.59 3.74 -10.50
CA GLY A 75 -5.51 2.48 -9.78
C GLY A 75 -6.85 1.72 -9.79
N LEU A 76 -7.97 2.43 -9.59
CA LEU A 76 -9.31 1.88 -9.63
C LEU A 76 -9.69 1.34 -11.02
N GLU A 77 -9.45 2.11 -12.08
CA GLU A 77 -9.68 1.69 -13.48
C GLU A 77 -8.96 0.36 -13.77
N LYS A 78 -7.69 0.28 -13.40
CA LYS A 78 -6.88 -0.94 -13.58
C LYS A 78 -7.45 -2.14 -12.82
N LEU A 79 -7.97 -1.93 -11.62
CA LEU A 79 -8.63 -3.00 -10.84
C LEU A 79 -9.96 -3.41 -11.45
N MET A 80 -10.78 -2.46 -11.87
CA MET A 80 -12.08 -2.73 -12.48
C MET A 80 -11.92 -3.56 -13.75
N VAL A 81 -10.97 -3.20 -14.63
CA VAL A 81 -10.66 -4.00 -15.82
C VAL A 81 -10.15 -5.39 -15.45
N ARG A 82 -9.17 -5.47 -14.54
CA ARG A 82 -8.58 -6.76 -14.12
C ARG A 82 -9.62 -7.73 -13.56
N HIS A 83 -10.60 -7.22 -12.83
CA HIS A 83 -11.62 -8.04 -12.14
C HIS A 83 -12.93 -8.17 -12.91
N GLY A 84 -12.97 -7.73 -14.18
CA GLY A 84 -14.14 -7.87 -15.05
C GLY A 84 -15.33 -7.04 -14.62
N LEU A 85 -15.10 -5.87 -14.00
CA LEU A 85 -16.14 -4.92 -13.62
C LEU A 85 -16.38 -3.83 -14.67
N ALA A 86 -15.42 -3.65 -15.58
CA ALA A 86 -15.52 -2.76 -16.73
C ALA A 86 -14.50 -3.22 -17.78
N THR A 87 -14.68 -2.78 -19.02
CA THR A 87 -13.71 -2.97 -20.11
C THR A 87 -12.87 -1.72 -20.32
N VAL A 88 -11.76 -1.85 -21.05
CA VAL A 88 -10.96 -0.69 -21.48
C VAL A 88 -11.79 0.22 -22.38
N ALA A 89 -12.59 -0.35 -23.29
CA ALA A 89 -13.43 0.41 -24.21
C ALA A 89 -14.50 1.25 -23.48
N GLU A 90 -15.07 0.73 -22.40
CA GLU A 90 -16.02 1.49 -21.57
C GLU A 90 -15.38 2.72 -20.93
N PHE A 91 -14.11 2.63 -20.50
CA PHE A 91 -13.38 3.79 -19.97
C PHE A 91 -12.97 4.78 -21.06
N GLU A 92 -12.57 4.30 -22.24
CA GLU A 92 -12.16 5.15 -23.37
C GLU A 92 -13.36 5.90 -23.98
N THR A 93 -14.53 5.27 -24.03
CA THR A 93 -15.74 5.85 -24.65
C THR A 93 -16.66 6.53 -23.65
N GLY A 94 -16.59 6.18 -22.37
CA GLY A 94 -17.55 6.60 -21.35
C GLY A 94 -18.95 5.99 -21.53
N VAL A 95 -19.10 4.98 -22.39
CA VAL A 95 -20.38 4.34 -22.72
C VAL A 95 -20.31 2.86 -22.33
N PRO A 96 -21.34 2.32 -21.64
CA PRO A 96 -21.41 0.89 -21.36
C PRO A 96 -21.38 0.06 -22.65
N ASP A 97 -20.57 -1.00 -22.68
CA ASP A 97 -20.46 -1.87 -23.84
C ASP A 97 -21.50 -3.00 -23.73
N PRO A 98 -22.54 -3.03 -24.58
CA PRO A 98 -23.55 -4.09 -24.54
C PRO A 98 -22.99 -5.49 -24.86
N ALA A 99 -21.79 -5.57 -25.44
CA ALA A 99 -21.08 -6.82 -25.67
C ALA A 99 -20.14 -7.21 -24.50
N ALA A 100 -20.01 -6.38 -23.46
CA ALA A 100 -19.19 -6.71 -22.31
C ALA A 100 -19.72 -7.96 -21.58
N PRO A 101 -18.82 -8.78 -21.00
CA PRO A 101 -19.22 -9.88 -20.15
C PRO A 101 -20.12 -9.41 -18.99
N ALA A 102 -21.03 -10.27 -18.56
CA ALA A 102 -21.83 -10.01 -17.37
C ALA A 102 -20.92 -9.83 -16.13
N LEU A 103 -21.32 -8.94 -15.23
CA LEU A 103 -20.63 -8.72 -13.97
C LEU A 103 -20.54 -10.03 -13.15
N PRO A 104 -19.46 -10.21 -12.35
CA PRO A 104 -19.34 -11.38 -11.48
C PRO A 104 -20.56 -11.55 -10.57
N ALA A 105 -21.07 -12.78 -10.45
CA ALA A 105 -22.27 -13.07 -9.67
C ALA A 105 -22.05 -12.99 -8.14
N ASP A 106 -20.80 -12.99 -7.69
CA ASP A 106 -20.37 -13.03 -6.29
C ASP A 106 -19.97 -11.65 -5.73
N LEU A 107 -20.40 -10.55 -6.38
CA LEU A 107 -20.17 -9.20 -5.87
C LEU A 107 -20.91 -8.98 -4.55
N LYS A 108 -20.21 -8.37 -3.58
CA LYS A 108 -20.85 -7.89 -2.36
C LYS A 108 -21.68 -6.63 -2.65
N PRO A 109 -22.79 -6.41 -1.93
CA PRO A 109 -23.56 -5.17 -2.09
C PRO A 109 -22.73 -3.97 -1.60
N ALA A 110 -22.76 -2.89 -2.37
CA ALA A 110 -22.22 -1.61 -1.91
C ALA A 110 -23.10 -1.06 -0.77
N PRO A 111 -22.52 -0.53 0.32
CA PRO A 111 -23.29 0.03 1.42
C PRO A 111 -23.99 1.33 1.00
N ASP A 112 -25.14 1.61 1.61
CA ASP A 112 -25.74 2.94 1.58
C ASP A 112 -24.92 3.94 2.43
N ALA A 113 -25.31 5.21 2.43
CA ALA A 113 -24.53 6.25 3.13
C ALA A 113 -24.42 6.03 4.66
N PRO A 114 -25.50 5.71 5.41
CA PRO A 114 -25.39 5.36 6.83
C PRO A 114 -24.49 4.15 7.08
N GLN A 115 -24.60 3.10 6.27
CA GLN A 115 -23.76 1.90 6.39
C GLN A 115 -22.29 2.21 6.11
N ALA A 116 -22.00 3.00 5.07
CA ALA A 116 -20.65 3.42 4.73
C ALA A 116 -20.02 4.22 5.89
N ALA A 117 -20.76 5.17 6.46
CA ALA A 117 -20.30 5.94 7.61
C ALA A 117 -19.96 5.04 8.82
N ALA A 118 -20.81 4.06 9.13
CA ALA A 118 -20.57 3.12 10.22
C ALA A 118 -19.35 2.22 9.96
N ILE A 119 -19.16 1.74 8.73
CA ILE A 119 -18.00 0.92 8.35
C ILE A 119 -16.71 1.73 8.46
N LEU A 120 -16.70 2.97 7.95
CA LEU A 120 -15.53 3.85 7.99
C LEU A 120 -15.18 4.24 9.43
N ALA A 121 -16.18 4.52 10.27
CA ALA A 121 -15.97 4.84 11.69
C ALA A 121 -15.40 3.65 12.47
N ARG A 122 -15.83 2.42 12.16
CA ARG A 122 -15.30 1.20 12.79
C ARG A 122 -13.89 0.86 12.29
N GLY A 123 -13.61 1.11 11.02
CA GLY A 123 -12.39 0.68 10.35
C GLY A 123 -12.36 -0.83 10.07
N ALA A 124 -11.24 -1.27 9.47
CA ALA A 124 -10.96 -2.66 9.17
C ALA A 124 -9.52 -2.99 9.60
N SER A 125 -9.37 -3.70 10.71
CA SER A 125 -8.05 -4.07 11.23
C SER A 125 -7.36 -5.09 10.31
N ALA A 126 -6.08 -4.85 10.01
CA ALA A 126 -5.21 -5.83 9.37
C ALA A 126 -4.57 -6.80 10.38
N ARG A 127 -4.74 -6.56 11.69
CA ARG A 127 -4.28 -7.47 12.75
C ARG A 127 -5.08 -8.77 12.70
N ARG A 128 -4.43 -9.90 12.98
CA ARG A 128 -5.08 -11.20 13.13
C ARG A 128 -4.76 -11.78 14.49
N GLU A 129 -5.76 -12.35 15.14
CA GLU A 129 -5.62 -13.01 16.43
C GLU A 129 -5.49 -14.53 16.18
N GLY A 130 -4.27 -15.06 16.37
CA GLY A 130 -3.98 -16.47 16.14
C GLY A 130 -3.82 -16.84 14.65
N GLY A 131 -3.24 -18.02 14.42
CA GLY A 131 -3.02 -18.56 13.07
C GLY A 131 -1.87 -17.92 12.26
N GLY A 132 -1.13 -16.97 12.86
CA GLY A 132 0.08 -16.41 12.27
C GLY A 132 1.32 -17.28 12.51
N HIS A 133 2.37 -17.03 11.73
CA HIS A 133 3.69 -17.64 11.94
C HIS A 133 4.25 -17.26 13.33
N PRO A 134 5.02 -18.14 13.99
CA PRO A 134 5.64 -17.79 15.27
C PRO A 134 6.66 -16.67 15.09
N ALA A 135 6.64 -15.69 16.01
CA ALA A 135 7.64 -14.63 16.05
C ALA A 135 9.06 -15.19 16.17
N ARG A 136 9.90 -14.97 15.15
CA ARG A 136 11.29 -15.42 15.12
C ARG A 136 12.24 -14.49 15.88
N PHE A 137 11.83 -13.24 16.12
CA PHE A 137 12.66 -12.21 16.75
C PHE A 137 11.96 -11.54 17.93
N ARG A 138 12.73 -10.87 18.78
CA ARG A 138 12.26 -10.08 19.92
C ARG A 138 13.00 -8.74 20.01
N ALA A 139 12.47 -7.81 20.81
CA ALA A 139 13.10 -6.53 21.06
C ALA A 139 14.57 -6.69 21.50
N GLY A 140 15.46 -5.90 20.90
CA GLY A 140 16.91 -5.94 21.10
C GLY A 140 17.67 -6.83 20.10
N ASP A 141 16.99 -7.74 19.40
CA ASP A 141 17.65 -8.58 18.40
C ASP A 141 18.14 -7.74 17.21
N ARG A 142 19.35 -8.06 16.73
CA ARG A 142 19.87 -7.50 15.47
C ARG A 142 19.36 -8.33 14.30
N VAL A 143 18.81 -7.65 13.31
CA VAL A 143 18.26 -8.28 12.11
C VAL A 143 18.76 -7.57 10.88
N LYS A 144 18.93 -8.31 9.80
CA LYS A 144 19.19 -7.77 8.48
C LYS A 144 17.92 -7.87 7.66
N VAL A 145 17.58 -6.79 6.96
CA VAL A 145 16.50 -6.84 5.98
C VAL A 145 17.02 -7.58 4.76
N ARG A 146 16.26 -8.58 4.30
CA ARG A 146 16.60 -9.35 3.10
C ARG A 146 16.75 -8.43 1.91
N ASP A 147 17.76 -8.70 1.09
CA ASP A 147 17.99 -7.97 -0.15
C ASP A 147 17.10 -8.52 -1.27
N ILE A 148 15.84 -8.06 -1.30
CA ILE A 148 14.83 -8.51 -2.26
C ILE A 148 14.58 -7.47 -3.36
N ASN A 149 14.58 -7.93 -4.61
CA ASN A 149 14.16 -7.14 -5.77
C ASN A 149 13.08 -7.91 -6.52
N THR A 150 11.84 -7.43 -6.44
CA THR A 150 10.66 -8.10 -6.98
C THR A 150 9.77 -7.14 -7.75
N LEU A 151 9.10 -7.65 -8.80
CA LEU A 151 8.04 -6.95 -9.50
C LEU A 151 6.73 -6.95 -8.71
N ALA A 152 6.56 -7.89 -7.78
CA ALA A 152 5.37 -7.99 -6.93
C ALA A 152 5.29 -6.84 -5.91
N HIS A 153 4.10 -6.69 -5.31
CA HIS A 153 3.90 -5.84 -4.14
C HIS A 153 4.77 -6.32 -2.98
N THR A 154 5.37 -5.37 -2.27
CA THR A 154 6.12 -5.61 -1.04
C THR A 154 6.17 -4.31 -0.26
N ARG A 155 6.30 -4.41 1.07
CA ARG A 155 6.37 -3.25 1.96
C ARG A 155 7.76 -3.00 2.52
N ALA A 156 8.79 -3.75 2.10
CA ALA A 156 10.18 -3.45 2.41
C ALA A 156 10.72 -2.34 1.47
N PRO A 157 10.88 -1.08 1.93
CA PRO A 157 11.38 0.01 1.09
C PRO A 157 12.81 -0.25 0.66
N ARG A 158 13.22 0.20 -0.53
CA ARG A 158 14.58 -0.05 -1.05
C ARG A 158 15.68 0.37 -0.09
N TYR A 159 15.51 1.50 0.61
CA TYR A 159 16.57 2.06 1.43
C TYR A 159 16.98 1.23 2.65
N VAL A 160 16.10 0.34 3.13
CA VAL A 160 16.43 -0.57 4.25
C VAL A 160 16.89 -1.95 3.79
N ARG A 161 16.72 -2.32 2.51
CA ARG A 161 17.08 -3.67 2.04
C ARG A 161 18.60 -3.89 2.14
N GLY A 162 18.98 -5.06 2.63
CA GLY A 162 20.37 -5.40 2.93
C GLY A 162 20.94 -4.71 4.16
N ARG A 163 20.20 -3.80 4.83
CA ARG A 163 20.67 -3.05 6.00
C ARG A 163 20.39 -3.83 7.28
N VAL A 164 21.28 -3.66 8.25
CA VAL A 164 21.12 -4.19 9.59
C VAL A 164 20.44 -3.15 10.47
N GLY A 165 19.41 -3.58 11.18
CA GLY A 165 18.72 -2.80 12.20
C GLY A 165 18.58 -3.59 13.50
N THR A 166 17.87 -3.00 14.45
CA THR A 166 17.54 -3.63 15.73
C THR A 166 16.03 -3.68 15.88
N ILE A 167 15.48 -4.83 16.26
CA ILE A 167 14.06 -4.92 16.62
C ILE A 167 13.82 -4.03 17.83
N GLU A 168 12.96 -3.03 17.67
CA GLU A 168 12.53 -2.19 18.78
C GLU A 168 11.28 -2.77 19.44
N ARG A 169 10.34 -3.27 18.61
CA ARG A 169 9.03 -3.74 19.09
C ARG A 169 8.47 -4.81 18.16
N LEU A 170 7.85 -5.84 18.74
CA LEU A 170 6.90 -6.72 18.05
C LEU A 170 5.50 -6.13 18.20
N HIS A 171 4.84 -5.82 17.09
CA HIS A 171 3.46 -5.32 17.11
C HIS A 171 2.43 -6.45 17.26
N GLY A 172 2.77 -7.67 16.84
CA GLY A 172 1.89 -8.84 16.74
C GLY A 172 1.67 -9.24 15.27
N ASP A 173 0.65 -10.06 15.01
CA ASP A 173 0.45 -10.65 13.69
C ASP A 173 -0.48 -9.82 12.81
N PHE A 174 -0.06 -9.61 11.56
CA PHE A 174 -0.79 -8.84 10.56
C PHE A 174 -0.80 -9.57 9.21
N VAL A 175 -1.85 -9.36 8.42
CA VAL A 175 -1.92 -9.79 7.02
C VAL A 175 -0.61 -9.46 6.30
N LEU A 176 -0.01 -10.44 5.60
CA LEU A 176 1.18 -10.22 4.78
C LEU A 176 0.79 -9.51 3.47
N PRO A 177 1.28 -8.29 3.23
CA PRO A 177 0.88 -7.51 2.05
C PRO A 177 1.23 -8.21 0.73
N ASP A 178 2.37 -8.90 0.66
CA ASP A 178 2.85 -9.61 -0.53
C ASP A 178 1.92 -10.76 -0.92
N ALA A 179 1.40 -11.51 0.06
CA ALA A 179 0.44 -12.59 -0.19
C ALA A 179 -0.94 -12.03 -0.54
N ALA A 180 -1.41 -11.02 0.21
CA ALA A 180 -2.72 -10.41 0.03
C ALA A 180 -2.86 -9.70 -1.32
N ALA A 181 -1.82 -8.99 -1.78
CA ALA A 181 -1.81 -8.34 -3.09
C ALA A 181 -1.71 -9.35 -4.24
N ALA A 182 -1.02 -10.47 -4.02
CA ALA A 182 -0.93 -11.57 -4.98
C ALA A 182 -2.13 -12.52 -4.95
N ARG A 183 -3.15 -12.25 -4.12
CA ARG A 183 -4.34 -13.08 -3.92
C ARG A 183 -4.02 -14.53 -3.51
N ARG A 184 -2.95 -14.73 -2.75
CA ARG A 184 -2.54 -16.04 -2.21
C ARG A 184 -3.08 -16.33 -0.81
N GLY A 185 -4.04 -15.53 -0.34
CA GLY A 185 -4.53 -15.53 1.04
C GLY A 185 -3.86 -14.44 1.88
N GLU A 186 -4.21 -14.39 3.16
CA GLU A 186 -3.75 -13.35 4.07
C GLU A 186 -2.37 -13.63 4.69
N ASP A 187 -2.00 -14.91 4.83
CA ASP A 187 -0.74 -15.41 5.41
C ASP A 187 -0.21 -14.54 6.57
N PRO A 188 -0.93 -14.44 7.71
CA PRO A 188 -0.60 -13.47 8.74
C PRO A 188 0.79 -13.73 9.34
N GLN A 189 1.62 -12.69 9.48
CA GLN A 189 2.95 -12.81 10.09
C GLN A 189 3.20 -11.74 11.15
N PRO A 190 4.12 -12.01 12.08
CA PRO A 190 4.66 -11.02 13.00
C PRO A 190 5.17 -9.79 12.26
N CYS A 191 4.72 -8.61 12.68
CA CYS A 191 5.21 -7.32 12.19
C CYS A 191 6.03 -6.62 13.28
N TYR A 192 7.23 -6.18 12.92
CA TYR A 192 8.19 -5.59 13.84
C TYR A 192 8.47 -4.14 13.47
N ALA A 193 8.56 -3.25 14.47
CA ALA A 193 9.26 -1.99 14.29
C ALA A 193 10.77 -2.26 14.35
N VAL A 194 11.47 -2.02 13.25
CA VAL A 194 12.93 -2.17 13.16
C VAL A 194 13.57 -0.79 13.11
N ARG A 195 14.47 -0.53 14.06
CA ARG A 195 15.24 0.71 14.17
C ARG A 195 16.54 0.62 13.38
N PHE A 196 16.81 1.62 12.56
CA PHE A 196 18.05 1.80 11.81
C PHE A 196 18.69 3.13 12.20
N ALA A 197 20.00 3.16 12.47
CA ALA A 197 20.69 4.44 12.61
C ALA A 197 20.72 5.14 11.24
N ALA A 198 20.52 6.46 11.21
CA ALA A 198 20.52 7.21 9.96
C ALA A 198 21.86 7.08 9.22
N ARG A 199 22.97 6.98 9.95
CA ARG A 199 24.31 6.76 9.39
C ARG A 199 24.49 5.41 8.70
N ASP A 200 23.79 4.36 9.16
CA ASP A 200 23.84 3.04 8.53
C ASP A 200 23.10 3.02 7.19
N LEU A 201 22.11 3.93 7.04
CA LEU A 201 21.33 4.09 5.83
C LEU A 201 21.98 5.06 4.83
N TRP A 202 22.50 6.18 5.32
CA TRP A 202 22.82 7.36 4.50
C TRP A 202 24.27 7.84 4.61
N GLY A 203 25.08 7.19 5.45
CA GLY A 203 26.50 7.54 5.65
C GLY A 203 26.74 8.62 6.70
N GLU A 204 28.01 8.99 6.84
CA GLU A 204 28.54 9.78 7.97
C GLU A 204 27.98 11.21 8.07
N THR A 205 27.47 11.74 6.96
CA THR A 205 26.87 13.07 6.87
C THR A 205 25.51 13.14 7.57
N ALA A 206 24.85 12.00 7.79
CA ALA A 206 23.66 11.94 8.63
C ALA A 206 24.00 12.21 10.10
N HIS A 207 23.09 12.90 10.79
CA HIS A 207 23.27 13.24 12.19
C HIS A 207 23.35 11.96 13.06
N PRO A 208 24.30 11.85 14.00
CA PRO A 208 24.61 10.61 14.70
C PRO A 208 23.48 10.08 15.59
N ASN A 209 22.58 10.95 16.04
CA ASN A 209 21.49 10.56 16.94
C ASN A 209 20.19 10.26 16.19
N ASP A 210 20.16 10.45 14.88
CA ASP A 210 18.96 10.26 14.08
C ASP A 210 18.77 8.78 13.76
N CYS A 211 17.51 8.35 13.73
CA CYS A 211 17.15 6.99 13.40
C CYS A 211 15.87 6.95 12.57
N VAL A 212 15.74 5.88 11.79
CA VAL A 212 14.54 5.56 11.03
C VAL A 212 13.96 4.28 11.59
N HIS A 213 12.64 4.28 11.81
CA HIS A 213 11.91 3.08 12.16
C HIS A 213 11.07 2.65 10.96
N ALA A 214 11.18 1.37 10.60
CA ALA A 214 10.37 0.78 9.54
C ALA A 214 9.66 -0.46 10.09
N ASP A 215 8.36 -0.55 9.81
CA ASP A 215 7.58 -1.73 10.11
C ASP A 215 7.81 -2.79 9.03
N LEU A 216 8.35 -3.94 9.44
CA LEU A 216 8.74 -5.03 8.55
C LEU A 216 8.16 -6.35 9.05
N TRP A 217 7.62 -7.14 8.12
CA TRP A 217 7.09 -8.47 8.40
C TRP A 217 8.24 -9.46 8.62
N ASP A 218 7.95 -10.53 9.35
CA ASP A 218 8.92 -11.54 9.72
C ASP A 218 9.72 -12.05 8.52
N ASP A 219 9.07 -12.42 7.42
CA ASP A 219 9.75 -12.94 6.22
C ASP A 219 10.66 -11.95 5.49
N TYR A 220 10.61 -10.66 5.84
CA TYR A 220 11.54 -9.66 5.31
C TYR A 220 12.88 -9.67 6.04
N LEU A 221 13.00 -10.37 7.15
CA LEU A 221 14.13 -10.30 8.06
C LEU A 221 14.91 -11.61 8.09
N GLU A 222 16.22 -11.50 8.31
CA GLU A 222 17.15 -12.59 8.61
C GLU A 222 17.98 -12.19 9.86
N PRO A 223 18.47 -13.16 10.66
CA PRO A 223 19.45 -12.86 11.71
C PRO A 223 20.66 -12.13 11.13
N ALA A 224 21.13 -11.07 11.80
CA ALA A 224 22.26 -10.25 11.36
C ALA A 224 23.64 -10.85 11.70
#